data_AF-A0A2P8K8P2-F1
#
_entry.id   AF-A0A2P8K8P2-F1
#
_cell.length_a   1.000
_cell.length_b   1.000
_cell.length_c   1.000
_cell.angle_alpha   90.00
_cell.angle_beta   90.00
_cell.angle_gamma   90.00
#
_symmetry.space_group_name_H-M   'P 1'
#
loop_
_entity.id
_entity.type
_entity.pdbx_description
1 polymer ?
#
loop_
_entity_poly.entity_id
_entity_poly.type
_entity_poly.pdbx_seq_one_letter_code
_entity_poly.pdbx_strand_id
1 'polypeptide(L)'
;MPIRFASMTHRIAKNGAMLHKAMMDRVHSLGADHEPSEAEKALAEERRLLKEERAKRQARAQQPTAKAIDKLVRTHHPQAKEKPKAKKEPKEAKASKAHRPSRAEKHAAQAAALQAASRAPKKTSKT
;
A
#
# COMPACT_ATOMS: atom_id res chain seq x y z
N MET A 1 19.24 10.96 19.46
CA MET A 1 18.09 10.59 18.60
C MET A 1 18.58 9.68 17.48
N PRO A 2 17.98 8.51 17.24
CA PRO A 2 18.41 7.63 16.15
C PRO A 2 18.15 8.30 14.79
N ILE A 3 19.18 8.36 13.95
CA ILE A 3 19.08 8.87 12.58
C ILE A 3 18.15 7.93 11.82
N ARG A 4 16.96 8.41 11.48
CA ARG A 4 16.01 7.64 10.66
C ARG A 4 16.61 7.52 9.27
N PHE A 5 17.20 6.37 8.96
CA PHE A 5 17.63 6.07 7.60
C PHE A 5 16.44 6.26 6.66
N ALA A 6 16.62 7.06 5.61
CA ALA A 6 15.58 7.34 4.64
C ALA A 6 14.98 6.04 4.09
N SER A 7 13.65 5.97 4.08
CA SER A 7 12.95 4.84 3.47
C SER A 7 13.39 4.67 2.01
N MET A 8 13.35 3.43 1.50
CA MET A 8 13.78 3.16 0.11
C MET A 8 13.01 3.99 -0.92
N THR A 9 11.72 4.27 -0.65
CA THR A 9 10.91 5.18 -1.47
C THR A 9 11.43 6.61 -1.43
N HIS A 10 11.88 7.11 -0.28
CA HIS A 10 12.49 8.42 -0.16
C HIS A 10 13.83 8.50 -0.91
N ARG A 11 14.66 7.44 -0.86
CA ARG A 11 15.90 7.36 -1.65
C ARG A 11 15.64 7.43 -3.15
N ILE A 12 14.65 6.66 -3.65
CA ILE A 12 14.24 6.71 -5.07
C ILE A 12 13.74 8.12 -5.45
N ALA A 13 12.95 8.76 -4.59
CA ALA A 13 12.44 10.10 -4.84
C ALA A 13 13.56 11.15 -4.87
N LYS A 14 14.49 11.10 -3.91
CA LYS A 14 15.64 12.00 -3.84
C LYS A 14 16.54 11.85 -5.05
N ASN A 15 16.92 10.63 -5.42
CA ASN A 15 17.71 10.37 -6.62
C ASN A 15 16.97 10.86 -7.88
N GLY A 16 15.66 10.60 -7.99
CA GLY A 16 14.86 11.10 -9.12
C GLY A 16 14.83 12.63 -9.23
N ALA A 17 14.76 13.34 -8.12
CA ALA A 17 14.83 14.80 -8.10
C ALA A 17 16.22 15.31 -8.53
N MET A 18 17.30 14.67 -8.08
CA MET A 18 18.67 15.00 -8.49
C MET A 18 18.88 14.76 -9.99
N LEU A 19 18.41 13.63 -10.51
CA LEU A 19 18.49 13.31 -11.94
C LEU A 19 17.72 14.33 -12.78
N HIS A 20 16.48 14.67 -12.37
CA HIS A 20 15.68 15.67 -13.07
C HIS A 20 16.37 17.03 -13.08
N LYS A 21 16.94 17.44 -11.94
CA LYS A 21 17.68 18.70 -11.86
C LYS A 21 18.89 18.69 -12.81
N ALA A 22 19.70 17.64 -12.78
CA ALA A 22 20.87 17.53 -13.66
C ALA A 22 20.49 17.56 -15.15
N MET A 23 19.41 16.86 -15.53
CA MET A 23 18.88 16.93 -16.90
C MET A 23 18.42 18.34 -17.29
N MET A 24 17.71 19.04 -16.40
CA MET A 24 17.28 20.43 -16.65
C MET A 24 18.47 21.37 -16.77
N ASP A 25 19.46 21.26 -15.87
CA ASP A 25 20.67 22.06 -15.91
C ASP A 25 21.40 21.85 -17.25
N ARG A 26 21.55 20.60 -17.70
CA ARG A 26 22.12 20.24 -19.01
C ARG A 26 21.33 20.83 -20.17
N VAL A 27 20.01 20.67 -20.19
CA VAL A 27 19.13 21.18 -21.26
C VAL A 27 19.25 22.71 -21.35
N HIS A 28 19.31 23.40 -20.21
CA HIS A 28 19.46 24.85 -20.17
C HIS A 28 20.85 25.33 -20.60
N SER A 29 21.92 24.57 -20.30
CA SER A 29 23.29 24.99 -20.60
C SER A 29 23.79 24.59 -21.98
N LEU A 30 23.45 23.37 -22.43
CA LEU A 30 24.04 22.71 -23.62
C LEU A 30 22.99 22.35 -24.68
N GLY A 31 21.69 22.54 -24.38
CA GLY A 31 20.60 22.17 -25.27
C GLY A 31 20.10 20.75 -25.06
N ALA A 32 18.93 20.45 -25.62
CA ALA A 32 18.24 19.17 -25.43
C ALA A 32 18.95 17.98 -26.11
N ASP A 33 19.67 18.23 -27.19
CA ASP A 33 20.34 17.22 -28.02
C ASP A 33 21.72 16.80 -27.46
N HIS A 34 22.18 17.44 -26.39
CA HIS A 34 23.45 17.07 -25.79
C HIS A 34 23.34 15.76 -25.02
N GLU A 35 24.38 14.94 -25.06
CA GLU A 35 24.42 13.64 -24.38
C GLU A 35 24.42 13.79 -22.85
N PRO A 36 23.82 12.85 -22.09
CA PRO A 36 23.82 12.90 -20.64
C PRO A 36 25.24 12.80 -20.10
N SER A 37 25.56 13.64 -19.12
CA SER A 37 26.84 13.55 -18.43
C SER A 37 26.99 12.21 -17.71
N GLU A 38 28.23 11.80 -17.42
CA GLU A 38 28.51 10.60 -16.62
C GLU A 38 27.80 10.63 -15.25
N ALA A 39 27.62 11.82 -14.67
CA ALA A 39 26.88 12.00 -13.43
C ALA A 39 25.38 11.69 -13.58
N GLU A 40 24.75 12.11 -14.69
CA GLU A 40 23.35 11.77 -14.99
C GLU A 40 23.18 10.27 -15.24
N LYS A 41 24.12 9.64 -15.96
CA LYS A 41 24.12 8.19 -16.17
C LYS A 41 24.22 7.43 -14.85
N ALA A 42 25.15 7.80 -13.97
CA ALA A 42 25.30 7.20 -12.65
C ALA A 42 24.03 7.33 -11.80
N LEU A 43 23.38 8.50 -11.82
CA LEU A 43 22.11 8.71 -11.13
C LEU A 43 20.98 7.84 -11.71
N ALA A 44 20.93 7.67 -13.02
CA ALA A 44 19.95 6.81 -13.68
C ALA A 44 20.14 5.32 -13.33
N GLU A 45 21.39 4.85 -13.30
CA GLU A 45 21.74 3.49 -12.89
C GLU A 45 21.40 3.24 -11.41
N GLU A 46 21.78 4.16 -10.52
CA GLU A 46 21.42 4.06 -9.09
C GLU A 46 19.90 3.97 -8.92
N ARG A 47 19.13 4.78 -9.67
CA ARG A 47 17.67 4.73 -9.64
C ARG A 47 17.13 3.37 -10.04
N ARG A 48 17.72 2.76 -11.07
CA ARG A 48 17.34 1.44 -11.57
C ARG A 48 17.58 0.39 -10.48
N LEU A 49 18.77 0.37 -9.88
CA LEU A 49 19.11 -0.55 -8.79
C LEU A 49 18.15 -0.41 -7.60
N LEU A 50 17.83 0.82 -7.19
CA LEU A 50 16.89 1.07 -6.09
C LEU A 50 15.47 0.57 -6.41
N LYS A 51 15.02 0.68 -7.66
CA LYS A 51 13.73 0.14 -8.11
C LYS A 51 13.72 -1.38 -8.15
N GLU A 52 14.80 -2.00 -8.62
CA GLU A 52 14.96 -3.46 -8.60
C GLU A 52 14.95 -3.99 -7.16
N GLU A 53 15.62 -3.33 -6.23
CA GLU A 53 15.59 -3.69 -4.82
C GLU A 53 14.17 -3.55 -4.24
N ARG A 54 13.44 -2.48 -4.60
CA ARG A 54 12.03 -2.30 -4.24
C ARG A 54 11.14 -3.41 -4.78
N ALA A 55 11.28 -3.77 -6.04
CA ALA A 55 10.54 -4.85 -6.65
C ALA A 55 10.82 -6.18 -5.94
N LYS A 56 12.09 -6.47 -5.63
CA LYS A 56 12.48 -7.68 -4.89
C LYS A 56 11.85 -7.75 -3.49
N ARG A 57 11.82 -6.62 -2.76
CA ARG A 57 11.16 -6.56 -1.45
C ARG A 57 9.65 -6.73 -1.57
N GLN A 58 9.03 -6.13 -2.59
CA GLN A 58 7.59 -6.26 -2.83
C GLN A 58 7.21 -7.70 -3.22
N ALA A 59 7.99 -8.34 -4.10
CA ALA A 59 7.79 -9.73 -4.49
C ALA A 59 7.89 -10.66 -3.27
N ARG A 60 8.89 -10.47 -2.39
CA ARG A 60 9.00 -11.22 -1.13
C ARG A 60 7.81 -11.01 -0.20
N ALA A 61 7.26 -9.80 -0.14
CA ALA A 61 6.10 -9.50 0.70
C ALA A 61 4.79 -10.08 0.15
N GLN A 62 4.68 -10.27 -1.18
CA GLN A 62 3.53 -10.91 -1.82
C GLN A 62 3.56 -12.44 -1.71
N GLN A 63 4.74 -13.04 -1.52
CA GLN A 63 4.84 -14.47 -1.29
C GLN A 63 4.22 -14.84 0.07
N PRO A 64 3.32 -15.83 0.13
CA PRO A 64 2.78 -16.29 1.40
C PRO A 64 3.93 -16.86 2.23
N THR A 65 4.18 -16.25 3.38
CA THR A 65 5.19 -16.76 4.32
C THR A 65 4.86 -18.21 4.69
N ALA A 66 5.87 -19.07 4.89
CA ALA A 66 5.66 -20.50 5.15
C ALA A 66 4.62 -20.77 6.26
N LYS A 67 4.58 -19.93 7.30
CA LYS A 67 3.60 -20.00 8.39
C LYS A 67 2.16 -19.68 7.97
N ALA A 68 1.97 -18.87 6.93
CA ALA A 68 0.65 -18.55 6.37
C ALA A 68 0.13 -19.68 5.47
N ILE A 69 1.02 -20.31 4.68
CA ILE A 69 0.67 -21.50 3.89
C ILE A 69 0.25 -22.64 4.81
N ASP A 70 1.03 -22.89 5.86
CA ASP A 70 0.77 -23.98 6.81
C ASP A 70 -0.53 -23.79 7.59
N LYS A 71 -0.84 -22.54 7.96
CA LYS A 71 -2.15 -22.16 8.53
C LYS A 71 -3.29 -22.30 7.51
N LEU A 72 -3.07 -21.90 6.25
CA LEU A 72 -4.08 -22.02 5.19
C LEU A 72 -4.47 -23.48 4.97
N VAL A 73 -3.48 -24.38 4.86
CA VAL A 73 -3.69 -25.83 4.72
C VAL A 73 -4.45 -26.40 5.92
N ARG A 74 -4.08 -26.01 7.14
CA ARG A 74 -4.80 -26.45 8.34
C ARG A 74 -6.28 -26.01 8.34
N THR A 75 -6.58 -24.82 7.83
CA THR A 75 -7.94 -24.27 7.83
C THR A 75 -8.80 -24.74 6.65
N HIS A 76 -8.21 -25.07 5.50
CA HIS A 76 -8.90 -25.60 4.33
C HIS A 76 -8.72 -27.12 4.26
N HIS A 77 -9.30 -27.83 5.24
CA HIS A 77 -9.72 -29.20 4.98
C HIS A 77 -11.07 -29.10 4.28
N PRO A 78 -11.19 -29.45 2.98
CA PRO A 78 -12.49 -29.69 2.38
C PRO A 78 -13.02 -30.95 3.06
N GLN A 79 -13.69 -30.81 4.20
CA GLN A 79 -14.57 -31.86 4.68
C GLN A 79 -15.59 -32.05 3.57
N ALA A 80 -15.48 -33.17 2.87
CA ALA A 80 -16.50 -33.62 1.94
C ALA A 80 -17.83 -33.51 2.68
N LYS A 81 -18.74 -32.68 2.15
CA LYS A 81 -20.08 -32.51 2.68
C LYS A 81 -20.83 -33.82 2.45
N GLU A 82 -20.58 -34.82 3.31
CA GLU A 82 -21.45 -35.97 3.43
C GLU A 82 -22.79 -35.49 3.97
N LYS A 83 -23.76 -35.42 3.04
CA LYS A 83 -25.22 -35.56 3.18
C LYS A 83 -25.91 -34.67 4.24
N PRO A 84 -26.92 -33.85 3.84
CA PRO A 84 -27.67 -33.04 4.80
C PRO A 84 -28.54 -33.94 5.68
N LYS A 85 -28.13 -34.13 6.94
CA LYS A 85 -29.01 -34.68 7.98
C LYS A 85 -30.10 -33.67 8.33
N ALA A 86 -31.30 -34.21 8.52
CA ALA A 86 -32.57 -33.54 8.66
C ALA A 86 -32.57 -32.36 9.65
N LYS A 87 -33.37 -31.35 9.31
CA LYS A 87 -33.66 -30.13 10.07
C LYS A 87 -33.99 -30.46 11.52
N LYS A 88 -33.12 -30.05 12.44
CA LYS A 88 -33.48 -29.82 13.85
C LYS A 88 -33.91 -28.37 13.98
N GLU A 89 -35.11 -28.16 14.50
CA GLU A 89 -35.73 -26.86 14.72
C GLU A 89 -34.85 -25.93 15.58
N PRO A 90 -34.88 -24.61 15.32
CA PRO A 90 -34.02 -23.66 16.01
C PRO A 90 -34.53 -23.45 17.44
N LYS A 91 -33.73 -23.87 18.41
CA LYS A 91 -33.89 -23.47 19.82
C LYS A 91 -33.53 -21.98 19.92
N GLU A 92 -34.50 -21.18 20.34
CA GLU A 92 -34.38 -19.74 20.58
C GLU A 92 -33.12 -19.40 21.38
N ALA A 93 -32.18 -18.71 20.74
CA ALA A 93 -30.99 -18.18 21.38
C ALA A 93 -31.36 -16.84 22.04
N LYS A 94 -31.20 -16.81 23.37
CA LYS A 94 -31.36 -15.64 24.23
C LYS A 94 -30.66 -14.40 23.66
N ALA A 95 -31.33 -13.26 23.86
CA ALA A 95 -30.97 -11.92 23.43
C ALA A 95 -29.47 -11.57 23.47
N SER A 96 -28.95 -11.31 22.27
CA SER A 96 -28.09 -10.19 21.87
C SER A 96 -27.12 -9.61 22.91
N LYS A 97 -25.91 -10.17 22.89
CA LYS A 97 -24.68 -9.45 23.28
C LYS A 97 -24.49 -8.25 22.33
N ALA A 98 -24.20 -7.08 22.91
CA ALA A 98 -23.96 -5.78 22.29
C ALA A 98 -23.55 -5.83 20.80
N HIS A 99 -24.29 -5.08 19.97
CA HIS A 99 -23.99 -4.87 18.55
C HIS A 99 -22.61 -4.21 18.41
N ARG A 100 -21.56 -5.04 18.33
CA ARG A 100 -20.24 -4.59 17.90
C ARG A 100 -20.31 -4.42 16.39
N PRO A 101 -19.93 -3.24 15.87
CA PRO A 101 -20.07 -2.99 14.46
C PRO A 101 -19.19 -3.95 13.67
N SER A 102 -19.77 -4.58 12.66
CA SER A 102 -19.05 -5.47 11.77
C SER A 102 -17.98 -4.69 10.98
N ARG A 103 -17.02 -5.41 10.39
CA ARG A 103 -15.98 -4.77 9.56
C ARG A 103 -16.60 -3.97 8.40
N ALA A 104 -17.69 -4.47 7.82
CA ALA A 104 -18.43 -3.79 6.76
C ALA A 104 -19.01 -2.46 7.25
N GLU A 105 -19.63 -2.45 8.44
CA GLU A 105 -20.20 -1.24 9.04
C GLU A 105 -19.13 -0.19 9.35
N LYS A 106 -17.94 -0.61 9.82
CA LYS A 106 -16.81 0.32 10.04
C LYS A 106 -16.34 0.98 8.74
N HIS A 107 -16.26 0.23 7.65
CA HIS A 107 -15.89 0.78 6.34
C HIS A 107 -16.97 1.73 5.80
N ALA A 108 -18.25 1.39 5.98
CA ALA A 108 -19.35 2.26 5.59
C ALA A 108 -19.33 3.59 6.38
N ALA A 109 -19.11 3.53 7.70
CA ALA A 109 -18.99 4.72 8.54
C ALA A 109 -17.79 5.60 8.13
N GLN A 110 -16.66 4.99 7.79
CA GLN A 110 -15.47 5.71 7.33
C GLN A 110 -15.70 6.40 5.98
N ALA A 111 -16.36 5.71 5.03
CA ALA A 111 -16.71 6.29 3.74
C ALA A 111 -17.70 7.47 3.89
N ALA A 112 -18.70 7.33 4.78
CA ALA A 112 -19.65 8.38 5.09
C ALA A 112 -18.98 9.61 5.72
N ALA A 113 -18.04 9.41 6.66
CA ALA A 113 -17.28 10.50 7.27
C ALA A 113 -16.42 11.28 6.26
N LEU A 114 -15.79 10.57 5.32
CA LEU A 114 -15.00 11.21 4.25
C LEU A 114 -15.88 12.02 3.28
N GLN A 115 -17.08 11.53 2.95
CA GLN A 115 -18.04 12.30 2.13
C GLN A 115 -18.62 13.50 2.87
N ALA A 116 -18.87 13.38 4.17
CA ALA A 116 -19.30 14.52 4.98
C ALA A 116 -18.21 15.60 5.06
N ALA A 117 -16.95 15.18 5.23
CA ALA A 117 -15.81 16.10 5.25
C ALA A 117 -15.59 16.82 3.91
N SER A 118 -15.84 16.15 2.78
CA SER A 118 -15.73 16.79 1.45
C SER A 118 -16.86 17.77 1.16
N ARG A 119 -18.05 17.55 1.75
CA ARG A 119 -19.22 18.43 1.62
C ARG A 119 -19.27 19.55 2.67
N ALA A 120 -18.40 19.51 3.68
CA ALA A 120 -18.35 20.54 4.70
C ALA A 120 -17.94 21.89 4.06
N PRO A 121 -18.68 22.98 4.33
CA PRO A 121 -18.34 24.29 3.77
C PRO A 121 -16.96 24.70 4.26
N LYS A 122 -16.03 24.90 3.32
CA LYS A 122 -14.72 25.50 3.61
C LYS A 122 -15.00 26.88 4.18
N LYS A 123 -14.76 27.08 5.49
CA LYS A 123 -14.77 28.42 6.08
C LYS A 123 -13.74 29.24 5.30
N THR A 124 -14.21 30.19 4.52
CA THR A 124 -13.36 31.24 3.94
C THR A 124 -12.80 32.03 5.12
N SER A 125 -11.53 31.82 5.45
CA SER A 125 -10.81 32.71 6.36
C SER A 125 -10.72 34.06 5.67
N LYS A 126 -11.57 35.00 6.11
CA LYS A 126 -11.47 36.40 5.73
C LYS A 126 -10.70 37.09 6.84
N THR A 127 -9.40 37.23 6.63
CA THR A 127 -8.50 38.27 7.16
C THR A 127 -7.16 38.07 6.46
#